data_AF-A0A1D3JV39-F1
#
_entry.id   AF-A0A1D3JV39-F1
#
_cell.length_a   1.000
_cell.length_b   1.000
_cell.length_c   1.000
_cell.angle_alpha   90.00
_cell.angle_beta   90.00
_cell.angle_gamma   90.00
#
_symmetry.space_group_name_H-M   'P 1'
#
loop_
_entity.id
_entity.type
_entity.pdbx_description
1 polymer ?
#
loop_
_entity_poly.entity_id
_entity_poly.type
_entity_poly.pdbx_seq_one_letter_code
_entity_poly.pdbx_strand_id
1 'polypeptide(L)'
;MNSLAQQALDRARKPIPASKLLPPVVANEPLLELVITGPINRVMELEGKRFAVDFVQALGPSIRREPTRTKAIADLTRYAAQQPASVASGVKIVIDLLKGA
;
A
#
# COMPACT_ATOMS: atom_id res chain seq x y z
N MET A 1 20.32 -24.88 41.96
CA MET A 1 19.70 -24.09 40.86
C MET A 1 18.20 -24.12 41.06
N ASN A 2 17.52 -22.96 41.02
CA ASN A 2 16.09 -22.87 41.32
C ASN A 2 15.25 -23.33 40.10
N SER A 3 14.14 -24.04 40.36
CA SER A 3 13.24 -24.64 39.35
C SER A 3 12.71 -23.60 38.32
N LEU A 4 12.49 -22.36 38.76
CA LEU A 4 12.10 -21.24 37.88
C LEU A 4 13.15 -20.93 36.80
N ALA A 5 14.44 -21.05 37.13
CA ALA A 5 15.52 -20.79 36.17
C ALA A 5 15.63 -21.92 35.13
N GLN A 6 15.37 -23.17 35.53
CA GLN A 6 15.33 -24.31 34.61
C GLN A 6 14.12 -24.20 33.65
N GLN A 7 12.96 -23.83 34.19
CA GLN A 7 11.76 -23.67 33.39
C GLN A 7 11.87 -22.50 32.38
N ALA A 8 12.56 -21.41 32.74
CA ALA A 8 12.84 -20.31 31.81
C ALA A 8 13.80 -20.73 30.69
N LEU A 9 14.84 -21.52 31.02
CA LEU A 9 15.81 -22.02 30.04
C LEU A 9 15.17 -23.00 29.05
N ASP A 10 14.32 -23.92 29.54
CA ASP A 10 13.62 -24.88 28.68
C ASP A 10 12.61 -24.19 27.75
N ARG A 11 12.02 -23.07 28.19
CA ARG A 11 11.14 -22.26 27.33
C ARG A 11 11.90 -21.53 26.23
N ALA A 12 13.09 -21.01 26.54
CA ALA A 12 13.96 -20.35 25.57
C ALA A 12 14.55 -21.30 24.52
N ARG A 13 14.70 -22.59 24.88
CA ARG A 13 15.17 -23.64 23.96
C ARG A 13 14.11 -24.17 22.99
N LYS A 14 12.85 -23.78 23.14
CA LYS A 14 11.81 -24.15 22.17
C LYS A 14 12.02 -23.35 20.88
N PRO A 15 12.21 -24.02 19.72
CA PRO A 15 12.33 -23.32 18.45
C PRO A 15 11.03 -22.56 18.18
N ILE A 16 11.15 -21.26 17.98
CA ILE A 16 10.04 -20.40 17.56
C ILE A 16 9.64 -20.91 16.16
N PRO A 17 8.36 -21.23 15.90
CA PRO A 17 7.95 -21.65 14.58
C PRO A 17 8.35 -20.57 13.58
N ALA A 18 9.11 -20.97 12.55
CA ALA A 18 9.57 -20.05 11.52
C ALA A 18 8.36 -19.29 10.98
N SER A 19 8.39 -17.96 11.13
CA SER A 19 7.37 -17.09 10.55
C SER A 19 7.36 -17.38 9.05
N LYS A 20 6.27 -17.99 8.57
CA LYS A 20 6.08 -18.35 7.17
C LYS A 20 6.19 -17.05 6.38
N LEU A 21 7.33 -16.85 5.70
CA LEU A 21 7.56 -15.68 4.86
C LEU A 21 6.41 -15.62 3.85
N LEU A 22 5.72 -14.48 3.82
CA LEU A 22 4.67 -14.22 2.85
C LEU A 22 5.28 -14.39 1.44
N PRO A 23 4.59 -15.05 0.49
CA PRO A 23 5.10 -15.20 -0.86
C PRO A 23 5.33 -13.81 -1.51
N PRO A 24 6.28 -13.71 -2.47
CA PRO A 24 6.52 -12.46 -3.17
C PRO A 24 5.24 -12.00 -3.87
N VAL A 25 4.91 -10.71 -3.71
CA VAL A 25 3.78 -10.05 -4.36
C VAL A 25 3.82 -10.32 -5.87
N VAL A 26 2.77 -10.96 -6.39
CA VAL A 26 2.57 -11.19 -7.81
C VAL A 26 2.08 -9.87 -8.42
N ALA A 27 2.89 -9.29 -9.31
CA ALA A 27 2.76 -7.90 -9.77
C ALA A 27 1.56 -7.61 -10.72
N ASN A 28 0.50 -8.42 -10.70
CA ASN A 28 -0.56 -8.26 -11.71
C ASN A 28 -1.99 -8.67 -11.28
N GLU A 29 -2.27 -8.77 -9.98
CA GLU A 29 -3.66 -8.89 -9.53
C GLU A 29 -4.34 -7.50 -9.60
N PRO A 30 -5.62 -7.41 -10.04
CA PRO A 30 -6.39 -6.18 -9.89
C PRO A 30 -6.32 -5.76 -8.42
N LEU A 31 -6.08 -4.47 -8.16
CA LEU A 31 -5.96 -3.93 -6.81
C LEU A 31 -7.11 -4.46 -5.97
N LEU A 32 -6.81 -5.45 -5.12
CA LEU A 32 -7.81 -6.09 -4.26
C LEU A 32 -8.51 -4.98 -3.50
N GLU A 33 -9.83 -5.08 -3.38
CA GLU A 33 -10.62 -4.20 -2.52
C GLU A 33 -10.27 -4.55 -1.06
N LEU A 34 -9.10 -4.06 -0.63
CA LEU A 34 -8.58 -4.35 0.68
C LEU A 34 -9.34 -3.49 1.68
N VAL A 35 -9.99 -4.13 2.64
CA VAL A 35 -10.59 -3.43 3.77
C VAL A 35 -9.46 -2.86 4.61
N ILE A 36 -9.16 -1.57 4.42
CA ILE A 36 -8.19 -0.79 5.18
C ILE A 36 -8.71 -0.66 6.62
N THR A 37 -8.46 -1.68 7.43
CA THR A 37 -8.82 -1.68 8.86
C THR A 37 -7.61 -1.28 9.70
N GLY A 38 -7.84 -0.37 10.66
CA GLY A 38 -6.84 0.10 11.61
C GLY A 38 -6.25 1.50 11.30
N PRO A 39 -5.79 2.22 12.35
CA PRO A 39 -5.40 3.62 12.24
C PRO A 39 -4.19 3.86 11.32
N ILE A 40 -3.20 2.96 11.31
CA ILE A 40 -2.00 3.08 10.46
C ILE A 40 -2.37 2.96 8.98
N ASN A 41 -3.22 1.99 8.64
CA ASN A 41 -3.66 1.78 7.27
C ASN A 41 -4.43 3.01 6.74
N ARG A 42 -5.22 3.67 7.60
CA ARG A 42 -5.90 4.92 7.23
C ARG A 42 -4.94 6.09 6.99
N VAL A 43 -3.90 6.25 7.80
CA VAL A 43 -2.89 7.30 7.58
C VAL A 43 -2.18 7.08 6.25
N MET A 44 -1.74 5.85 5.97
CA MET A 44 -1.07 5.52 4.71
C MET A 44 -1.96 5.75 3.48
N GLU A 45 -3.26 5.47 3.60
CA GLU A 45 -4.23 5.78 2.55
C GLU A 45 -4.35 7.29 2.30
N LEU A 46 -4.44 8.09 3.36
CA LEU A 46 -4.49 9.55 3.25
C LEU A 46 -3.20 10.12 2.66
N GLU A 47 -2.04 9.56 3.00
CA GLU A 47 -0.75 9.92 2.40
C GLU A 47 -0.69 9.57 0.91
N GLY A 48 -1.12 8.35 0.53
CA GLY A 48 -1.19 7.94 -0.88
C GLY A 48 -2.12 8.84 -1.69
N LYS A 49 -3.27 9.22 -1.11
CA LYS A 49 -4.20 10.18 -1.73
C LYS A 49 -3.56 11.55 -1.87
N ARG A 50 -2.92 12.07 -0.82
CA ARG A 50 -2.26 13.39 -0.83
C ARG A 50 -1.20 13.45 -1.93
N PHE A 51 -0.32 12.44 -1.99
CA PHE A 51 0.69 12.34 -3.04
C PHE A 51 0.08 12.40 -4.44
N ALA A 52 -0.97 11.61 -4.70
CA ALA A 52 -1.61 11.57 -6.02
C ALA A 52 -2.29 12.90 -6.38
N VAL A 53 -2.88 13.60 -5.40
CA VAL A 53 -3.44 14.95 -5.60
C VAL A 53 -2.33 15.94 -5.95
N ASP A 54 -1.24 15.97 -5.19
CA ASP A 54 -0.10 16.87 -5.42
C ASP A 54 0.51 16.63 -6.81
N PHE A 55 0.64 15.37 -7.23
CA PHE A 55 1.08 14.99 -8.58
C PHE A 55 0.16 15.56 -9.67
N VAL A 56 -1.16 15.43 -9.53
CA VAL A 56 -2.12 15.96 -10.51
C VAL A 56 -2.13 17.49 -10.50
N GLN A 57 -2.05 18.12 -9.33
CA GLN A 57 -1.99 19.58 -9.21
C GLN A 57 -0.74 20.16 -9.89
N ALA A 58 0.40 19.48 -9.79
CA ALA A 58 1.63 19.89 -10.45
C ALA A 58 1.51 19.92 -11.99
N LEU A 59 0.62 19.10 -12.57
CA LEU A 59 0.30 19.13 -14.01
C LEU A 59 -0.57 20.35 -14.39
N GLY A 60 -1.25 20.95 -13.43
CA GLY A 60 -2.04 22.17 -13.61
C GLY A 60 -3.12 22.02 -14.71
N PRO A 61 -3.35 23.05 -15.53
CA PRO A 61 -4.40 23.02 -16.56
C PRO A 61 -4.21 21.94 -17.63
N SER A 62 -2.99 21.42 -17.80
CA SER A 62 -2.67 20.42 -18.83
C SER A 62 -3.39 19.09 -18.61
N ILE A 63 -3.79 18.78 -17.36
CA ILE A 63 -4.54 17.55 -17.03
C ILE A 63 -5.88 17.45 -17.78
N ARG A 64 -6.44 18.58 -18.23
CA ARG A 64 -7.68 18.60 -19.02
C ARG A 64 -7.49 18.04 -20.43
N ARG A 65 -6.25 17.93 -20.90
CA ARG A 65 -5.94 17.34 -22.21
C ARG A 65 -5.89 15.83 -22.07
N GLU A 66 -6.64 15.14 -22.91
CA GLU A 66 -6.75 13.68 -22.88
C GLU A 66 -5.39 12.96 -22.87
N PRO A 67 -4.37 13.31 -23.70
CA PRO A 67 -3.09 12.61 -23.67
C PRO A 67 -2.36 12.74 -22.33
N THR A 68 -2.43 13.93 -21.72
CA THR A 68 -1.81 14.20 -20.41
C THR A 68 -2.54 13.45 -19.31
N ARG A 69 -3.88 13.41 -19.35
CA ARG A 69 -4.70 12.65 -18.41
C ARG A 69 -4.43 11.15 -18.48
N THR A 70 -4.40 10.59 -19.69
CA THR A 70 -4.11 9.16 -19.91
C THR A 70 -2.73 8.78 -19.41
N LYS A 71 -1.72 9.63 -19.66
CA LYS A 71 -0.38 9.43 -19.11
C LYS A 71 -0.36 9.51 -17.58
N ALA A 72 -1.02 10.50 -16.98
CA ALA A 72 -1.10 10.64 -15.53
C ALA A 72 -1.76 9.41 -14.87
N ILE A 73 -2.82 8.87 -15.48
CA ILE A 73 -3.46 7.63 -15.03
C ILE A 73 -2.47 6.46 -15.09
N ALA A 74 -1.73 6.31 -16.19
CA ALA A 74 -0.75 5.23 -16.36
C ALA A 74 0.40 5.33 -15.34
N ASP A 75 0.92 6.53 -15.11
CA ASP A 75 2.02 6.80 -14.17
C ASP A 75 1.57 6.51 -12.73
N LEU A 76 0.39 6.99 -12.32
CA LEU A 76 -0.17 6.71 -11.00
C LEU A 76 -0.51 5.22 -10.81
N THR A 77 -0.97 4.54 -11.86
CA THR A 77 -1.24 3.09 -11.80
C THR A 77 0.06 2.31 -11.60
N ARG A 78 1.12 2.67 -12.32
CA ARG A 78 2.45 2.06 -12.15
C ARG A 78 3.01 2.31 -10.76
N TYR A 79 2.85 3.52 -10.24
CA TYR A 79 3.25 3.85 -8.87
C TYR A 79 2.47 2.99 -7.86
N ALA A 80 1.14 2.96 -7.94
CA ALA A 80 0.29 2.20 -7.02
C ALA A 80 0.61 0.70 -7.00
N ALA A 81 0.98 0.11 -8.14
CA ALA A 81 1.35 -1.32 -8.23
C ALA A 81 2.60 -1.70 -7.42
N GLN A 82 3.45 -0.72 -7.06
CA GLN A 82 4.67 -0.94 -6.28
C GLN A 82 4.50 -0.59 -4.79
N GLN A 83 3.31 -0.11 -4.40
CA GLN A 83 3.05 0.39 -3.05
C GLN A 83 2.30 -0.63 -2.19
N PRO A 84 2.40 -0.51 -0.85
CA PRO A 84 1.51 -1.21 0.05
C PRO A 84 0.04 -0.90 -0.27
N ALA A 85 -0.85 -1.87 -0.07
CA ALA A 85 -2.26 -1.77 -0.45
C ALA A 85 -2.96 -0.52 0.11
N SER A 86 -2.64 -0.11 1.35
CA SER A 86 -3.19 1.09 1.97
C SER A 86 -2.86 2.36 1.17
N VAL A 87 -1.59 2.52 0.75
CA VAL A 87 -1.15 3.65 -0.09
C VAL A 87 -1.77 3.54 -1.49
N ALA A 88 -1.75 2.34 -2.07
CA ALA A 88 -2.32 2.09 -3.40
C ALA A 88 -3.82 2.43 -3.47
N SER A 89 -4.58 2.15 -2.41
CA SER A 89 -5.99 2.56 -2.29
C SER A 89 -6.15 4.09 -2.34
N GLY A 90 -5.33 4.81 -1.58
CA GLY A 90 -5.32 6.27 -1.59
C GLY A 90 -5.09 6.85 -2.99
N VAL A 91 -4.13 6.28 -3.72
CA VAL A 91 -3.84 6.65 -5.11
C VAL A 91 -4.99 6.30 -6.05
N LYS A 92 -5.60 5.11 -5.86
CA LYS A 92 -6.74 4.63 -6.66
C LYS A 92 -7.92 5.60 -6.64
N ILE A 93 -8.22 6.22 -5.50
CA ILE A 93 -9.28 7.25 -5.38
C ILE A 93 -9.08 8.38 -6.42
N VAL A 94 -7.84 8.83 -6.62
CA VAL A 94 -7.53 9.90 -7.59
C VAL A 94 -7.56 9.39 -9.02
N ILE A 95 -7.07 8.16 -9.26
CA ILE A 95 -7.17 7.51 -10.58
C ILE A 95 -8.64 7.41 -11.03
N ASP A 96 -9.53 6.98 -10.13
CA ASP A 96 -10.95 6.83 -10.44
C ASP A 96 -11.61 8.19 -10.73
N LEU A 97 -11.22 9.24 -9.99
CA LEU A 97 -11.65 10.61 -10.28
C LEU A 97 -11.19 11.08 -11.67
N LEU A 98 -9.94 10.78 -12.06
CA LEU A 98 -9.41 11.14 -13.37
C LEU A 98 -10.07 10.36 -14.52
N LYS A 99 -10.58 9.15 -14.27
CA LYS A 99 -11.33 8.36 -15.26
C LYS A 99 -12.77 8.84 -15.42
N GLY A 100 -13.36 9.43 -14.37
CA GLY A 100 -14.73 9.95 -14.37
C GLY A 100 -14.86 11.41 -14.84
N ALA A 101 -13.75 12.13 -15.01
CA ALA A 101 -13.67 13.52 -15.48
C ALA A 101 -13.30 13.59 -16.96
#